data_AF-A0A2A2HEW1-F1
#
_entry.id   AF-A0A2A2HEW1-F1
#
_cell.length_a   1.000
_cell.length_b   1.000
_cell.length_c   1.000
_cell.angle_alpha   90.00
_cell.angle_beta   90.00
_cell.angle_gamma   90.00
#
_symmetry.space_group_name_H-M   'P 1'
#
loop_
_entity.id
_entity.type
_entity.pdbx_description
1 polymer ?
#
loop_
_entity_poly.entity_id
_entity_poly.type
_entity_poly.pdbx_seq_one_letter_code
_entity_poly.pdbx_strand_id
1 'polypeptide(L)'
;MKYKKQIKKELTKTEYSQFVKKVIDYNRQNGKMPEYIITQDDNTKIYKNEYVDAIENVNKFILENDREPEKVVIYEKKNSTL
;
A
#
# COMPACT_ATOMS: atom_id res chain seq x y z
N MET A 1 -0.95 2.05 23.38
CA MET A 1 0.06 1.20 22.71
C MET A 1 0.80 2.03 21.66
N LYS A 2 2.14 2.11 21.72
CA LYS A 2 2.92 2.79 20.66
C LYS A 2 3.21 1.76 19.56
N TYR A 3 2.58 1.91 18.40
CA TYR A 3 2.93 1.11 17.22
C TYR A 3 4.18 1.71 16.59
N LYS A 4 5.19 0.89 16.31
CA LYS A 4 6.31 1.31 15.45
C LYS A 4 5.93 0.98 14.01
N LYS A 5 5.93 1.99 13.14
CA LYS A 5 5.84 1.80 11.69
C LYS A 5 7.22 1.38 11.20
N GLN A 6 7.30 0.24 10.53
CA GLN A 6 8.48 -0.19 9.82
C GLN A 6 8.21 -0.13 8.32
N ILE A 7 9.21 0.30 7.53
CA ILE A 7 9.12 0.21 6.07
C ILE A 7 9.02 -1.26 5.69
N LYS A 8 7.90 -1.62 5.05
CA LYS A 8 7.67 -2.96 4.52
C LYS A 8 8.13 -3.06 3.08
N LYS A 9 7.77 -2.06 2.26
CA LYS A 9 8.08 -2.04 0.83
C LYS A 9 8.17 -0.61 0.32
N GLU A 10 9.11 -0.37 -0.59
CA GLU A 10 9.13 0.82 -1.44
C GLU A 10 8.70 0.41 -2.85
N LEU A 11 7.78 1.17 -3.43
CA LEU A 11 7.29 1.00 -4.79
C LEU A 11 7.60 2.25 -5.60
N THR A 12 8.09 2.07 -6.81
CA THR A 12 8.07 3.12 -7.84
C THR A 12 6.63 3.50 -8.18
N LYS A 13 6.45 4.67 -8.80
CA LYS A 13 5.15 5.10 -9.35
C LYS A 13 4.48 4.00 -10.20
N THR A 14 5.24 3.34 -11.06
CA THR A 14 4.74 2.28 -11.95
C THR A 14 4.29 1.05 -11.17
N GLU A 15 5.11 0.57 -10.23
CA GLU A 15 4.76 -0.59 -9.40
C GLU A 15 3.54 -0.30 -8.53
N TYR A 16 3.46 0.91 -7.96
CA TYR A 16 2.30 1.35 -7.19
C TYR A 16 1.03 1.41 -8.05
N SER A 17 1.12 1.93 -9.28
CA SER A 17 -0.02 1.98 -10.20
C SER A 17 -0.53 0.59 -10.56
N GLN A 18 0.37 -0.36 -10.83
CA GLN A 18 0.02 -1.76 -11.08
C GLN A 18 -0.57 -2.42 -9.83
N PHE A 19 -0.02 -2.12 -8.66
CA PHE A 19 -0.51 -2.59 -7.38
C PHE A 19 -1.96 -2.14 -7.14
N VAL A 20 -2.26 -0.86 -7.30
CA VAL A 20 -3.63 -0.31 -7.13
C VAL A 20 -4.58 -0.90 -8.18
N LYS A 21 -4.13 -1.05 -9.43
CA LYS A 21 -4.93 -1.69 -10.48
C LYS A 21 -5.35 -3.11 -10.09
N LYS A 22 -4.44 -3.93 -9.54
CA LYS A 22 -4.77 -5.28 -9.05
C LYS A 22 -5.83 -5.27 -7.96
N VAL A 23 -5.75 -4.31 -7.03
CA VAL A 23 -6.75 -4.13 -5.97
C VAL A 23 -8.12 -3.81 -6.56
N ILE A 24 -8.18 -2.88 -7.52
CA ILE A 24 -9.42 -2.49 -8.20
C ILE A 24 -10.01 -3.64 -9.01
N ASP A 25 -9.18 -4.34 -9.79
CA ASP A 25 -9.60 -5.45 -10.63
C ASP A 25 -10.13 -6.61 -9.76
N TYR A 26 -9.47 -6.91 -8.64
CA TYR A 26 -9.98 -7.89 -7.67
C TYR A 26 -11.34 -7.46 -7.09
N ASN A 27 -11.49 -6.20 -6.69
CA ASN A 27 -12.74 -5.69 -6.15
C ASN A 27 -13.89 -5.75 -7.16
N ARG A 28 -13.62 -5.42 -8.43
CA ARG A 28 -14.60 -5.53 -9.52
C ARG A 28 -15.08 -6.97 -9.73
N GLN A 29 -14.19 -7.94 -9.61
CA GLN A 29 -14.51 -9.36 -9.82
C GLN A 29 -15.21 -10.00 -8.61
N ASN A 30 -14.85 -9.59 -7.38
CA ASN A 30 -15.28 -10.28 -6.16
C ASN A 30 -16.29 -9.50 -5.31
N GLY A 31 -16.56 -8.23 -5.66
CA GLY A 31 -17.43 -7.33 -4.88
C GLY A 31 -16.85 -6.91 -3.53
N LYS A 32 -15.57 -7.22 -3.26
CA LYS A 32 -14.87 -6.87 -2.03
C LYS A 32 -13.38 -6.65 -2.29
N MET A 33 -12.76 -5.81 -1.45
CA MET A 33 -11.33 -5.59 -1.45
C MET A 33 -10.56 -6.85 -1.01
N PRO A 34 -9.38 -7.13 -1.58
CA PRO A 34 -8.58 -8.30 -1.23
C PRO A 34 -7.99 -8.17 0.18
N GLU A 35 -7.93 -9.25 0.95
CA GLU A 35 -7.34 -9.21 2.31
C GLU A 35 -5.83 -8.96 2.28
N TYR A 36 -5.18 -9.31 1.17
CA TYR A 36 -3.78 -8.98 0.90
C TYR A 36 -3.50 -9.00 -0.61
N ILE A 37 -2.41 -8.36 -1.01
CA ILE A 37 -1.83 -8.42 -2.35
C ILE A 37 -0.39 -8.92 -2.25
N ILE A 38 0.05 -9.70 -3.22
CA ILE A 38 1.44 -10.16 -3.36
C ILE A 38 2.12 -9.31 -4.44
N THR A 39 3.28 -8.71 -4.11
CA THR A 39 4.14 -7.99 -5.06
C THR A 39 4.81 -8.97 -6.03
N GLN A 40 5.08 -8.52 -7.25
CA GLN A 40 5.58 -9.41 -8.32
C GLN A 40 7.08 -9.70 -8.23
N ASP A 41 7.84 -8.80 -7.62
CA ASP A 41 9.30 -8.80 -7.64
C ASP A 41 9.89 -9.68 -6.53
N ASP A 42 9.31 -9.66 -5.33
CA ASP A 42 9.83 -10.38 -4.16
C ASP A 42 8.78 -11.21 -3.41
N ASN A 43 7.57 -11.34 -3.98
CA ASN A 43 6.44 -12.04 -3.34
C ASN A 43 6.08 -11.49 -1.94
N THR A 44 6.38 -10.24 -1.64
CA THR A 44 6.00 -9.60 -0.38
C THR A 44 4.48 -9.51 -0.26
N LYS A 45 3.97 -10.04 0.86
CA LYS A 45 2.56 -10.01 1.21
C LYS A 45 2.20 -8.70 1.89
N ILE A 46 1.41 -7.86 1.22
CA ILE A 46 0.92 -6.59 1.73
C ILE A 46 -0.55 -6.75 2.13
N TYR A 47 -0.85 -6.57 3.41
CA TYR A 47 -2.19 -6.73 3.96
C TYR A 47 -3.07 -5.49 3.71
N LYS A 48 -4.39 -5.70 3.79
CA LYS A 48 -5.39 -4.67 3.56
C LYS A 48 -5.19 -3.37 4.32
N ASN A 49 -4.94 -3.47 5.63
CA ASN A 49 -4.65 -2.30 6.45
C ASN A 49 -3.39 -1.54 6.01
N GLU A 50 -2.37 -2.23 5.49
CA GLU A 50 -1.11 -1.61 5.07
C GLU A 50 -1.28 -0.89 3.73
N TYR A 51 -1.95 -1.51 2.76
CA TYR A 51 -2.14 -0.89 1.46
C TYR A 51 -3.22 0.19 1.45
N VAL A 52 -4.25 0.08 2.29
CA VAL A 52 -5.25 1.15 2.44
C VAL A 52 -4.57 2.40 2.99
N ASP A 53 -3.77 2.26 4.06
CA ASP A 53 -2.97 3.36 4.61
C ASP A 53 -2.05 3.96 3.51
N ALA A 54 -1.41 3.14 2.68
CA ALA A 54 -0.58 3.62 1.58
C ALA A 54 -1.38 4.40 0.53
N ILE A 55 -2.55 3.90 0.12
CA ILE A 55 -3.43 4.57 -0.85
C ILE A 55 -3.91 5.92 -0.32
N GLU A 56 -4.33 5.97 0.95
CA GLU A 56 -4.75 7.22 1.59
C GLU A 56 -3.61 8.26 1.63
N ASN A 57 -2.39 7.83 1.97
CA ASN A 57 -1.23 8.72 2.00
C ASN A 57 -0.88 9.27 0.60
N VAL A 58 -0.97 8.43 -0.44
CA VAL A 58 -0.72 8.88 -1.82
C VAL A 58 -1.80 9.85 -2.28
N ASN A 59 -3.08 9.56 -2.01
CA ASN A 59 -4.18 10.47 -2.34
C ASN A 59 -4.01 11.82 -1.65
N LYS A 60 -3.66 11.82 -0.36
CA LYS A 60 -3.36 13.03 0.38
C LYS A 60 -2.20 13.81 -0.23
N PHE A 61 -1.11 13.13 -0.59
CA PHE A 61 0.03 13.76 -1.25
C PHE A 61 -0.36 14.42 -2.57
N ILE A 62 -1.15 13.74 -3.40
CA ILE A 62 -1.64 14.27 -4.69
C ILE A 62 -2.48 15.53 -4.47
N LEU A 63 -3.41 15.50 -3.52
CA LEU A 63 -4.27 16.65 -3.19
C LEU A 63 -3.47 17.85 -2.69
N GLU A 64 -2.40 17.63 -1.93
CA GLU A 64 -1.58 18.69 -1.35
C GLU A 64 -0.54 19.28 -2.30
N ASN A 65 -0.07 18.50 -3.29
CA ASN A 65 1.09 18.88 -4.12
C ASN A 65 0.77 18.99 -5.61
N ASP A 66 -0.47 18.66 -6.03
CA ASP A 66 -0.91 18.62 -7.44
C ASP A 66 0.01 17.78 -8.35
N ARG A 67 0.65 16.76 -7.77
CA ARG A 67 1.54 15.83 -8.46
C ARG A 67 1.56 14.48 -7.78
N GLU A 68 1.91 13.45 -8.55
CA GLU A 68 2.12 12.11 -7.99
C GLU A 68 3.48 11.97 -7.27
N PRO A 69 3.57 11.13 -6.23
CA PRO A 69 4.83 10.83 -5.59
C PRO A 69 5.70 9.95 -6.50
N GLU A 70 7.02 10.21 -6.51
CA GLU A 70 7.97 9.40 -7.29
C GLU A 70 8.15 7.98 -6.71
N LYS A 71 8.03 7.89 -5.39
CA LYS A 71 8.11 6.64 -4.62
C LYS A 71 6.99 6.59 -3.59
N VAL A 72 6.45 5.40 -3.39
CA VAL A 72 5.43 5.11 -2.39
C VAL A 72 6.00 4.13 -1.38
N VAL A 73 5.93 4.48 -0.11
CA VAL A 73 6.39 3.63 1.00
C VAL A 73 5.18 2.99 1.66
N ILE A 74 5.18 1.66 1.72
CA ILE A 74 4.19 0.87 2.44
C ILE A 74 4.80 0.47 3.78
N TYR A 75 4.04 0.71 4.84
CA TYR A 75 4.49 0.45 6.22
C TYR A 75 3.75 -0.74 6.81
N GLU A 76 4.46 -1.57 7.56
CA GLU A 76 3.86 -2.55 8.46
C GLU A 76 3.77 -2.00 9.88
N LYS A 77 2.70 -2.38 10.59
CA LYS A 77 2.53 -2.06 12.03
C LYS A 77 3.11 -3.24 12.82
N LYS A 78 4.28 -3.04 13.45
CA LYS A 78 4.80 -4.01 14.43
C LYS A 78 4.38 -3.61 15.83
N ASN A 79 3.84 -4.58 16.56
CA ASN A 79 3.68 -4.48 18.00
C ASN A 79 5.07 -4.39 18.62
N SER A 80 5.37 -3.30 19.32
CA SER A 80 6.55 -3.22 20.15
C SER A 80 6.28 -4.07 21.38
N THR A 81 6.70 -5.33 21.37
CA THR A 81 6.84 -6.10 22.61
C THR A 81 8.00 -5.46 23.37
N LEU A 82 7.70 -4.83 24.51
CA LEU A 82 8.70 -4.33 25.46
C LEU A 82 9.42 -5.52 26.11
#